data_AF-A0A0N8KP12-F1
#
_entry.id   AF-A0A0N8KP12-F1
#
_cell.length_a   1.000
_cell.length_b   1.000
_cell.length_c   1.000
_cell.angle_alpha   90.00
_cell.angle_beta   90.00
_cell.angle_gamma   90.00
#
_symmetry.space_group_name_H-M   'P 1'
#
loop_
_entity.id
_entity.type
_entity.pdbx_description
1 polymer ?
#
loop_
_entity_poly.entity_id
_entity_poly.type
_entity_poly.pdbx_seq_one_letter_code
_entity_poly.pdbx_strand_id
1 'polypeptide(L)'
;MIHALAAAALALQASPAEPSPSPPPVRLADLSVQESAALRCSVVFAFVSDWQKDGDERGAPWPGLEEDGGREFFVRTMAQLMDRRGLDRRGVFDLVALQTAQLQASPDDVPAMMPACLLMKSAAGL
;
A
#
# COMPACT_ATOMS: atom_id res chain seq x y z
N MET A 1 -25.97 -2.16 66.27
CA MET A 1 -27.10 -1.84 65.38
C MET A 1 -26.52 -1.71 63.98
N ILE A 2 -26.35 -2.80 63.22
CA ILE A 2 -27.28 -3.31 62.19
C ILE A 2 -28.07 -2.20 61.50
N HIS A 3 -27.78 -1.95 60.22
CA HIS A 3 -28.65 -1.81 59.02
C HIS A 3 -27.64 -1.64 57.84
N ALA A 4 -27.29 -2.65 57.03
CA ALA A 4 -28.06 -3.40 56.03
C ALA A 4 -28.33 -2.62 54.72
N LEU A 5 -28.19 -3.34 53.60
CA LEU A 5 -28.63 -3.07 52.21
C LEU A 5 -27.72 -2.15 51.35
N ALA A 6 -27.41 -2.44 50.08
CA ALA A 6 -27.74 -3.56 49.20
C ALA A 6 -26.81 -3.57 47.97
N ALA A 7 -26.67 -4.76 47.39
CA ALA A 7 -26.01 -5.06 46.13
C ALA A 7 -26.74 -4.45 44.91
N ALA A 8 -25.98 -4.07 43.87
CA ALA A 8 -26.49 -4.02 42.50
C ALA A 8 -25.34 -4.12 41.49
N ALA A 9 -25.14 -5.34 41.00
CA ALA A 9 -24.67 -5.74 39.67
C ALA A 9 -24.09 -4.66 38.72
N LEU A 10 -22.77 -4.73 38.49
CA LEU A 10 -22.19 -4.43 37.18
C LEU A 10 -21.17 -5.53 36.82
N ALA A 11 -21.69 -6.74 36.58
CA ALA A 11 -20.97 -7.73 35.81
C ALA A 11 -21.11 -7.36 34.32
N LEU A 12 -20.28 -6.42 33.87
CA LEU A 12 -20.06 -6.19 32.44
C LEU A 12 -19.30 -7.40 31.90
N GLN A 13 -20.05 -8.43 31.52
CA GLN A 13 -19.54 -9.61 30.83
C GLN A 13 -18.88 -9.12 29.54
N ALA A 14 -17.55 -9.12 29.50
CA ALA A 14 -16.80 -8.89 28.27
C ALA A 14 -17.14 -10.04 27.31
N SER A 15 -18.07 -9.79 26.39
CA SER A 15 -18.39 -10.73 25.33
C SER A 15 -17.10 -10.96 24.53
N PRO A 16 -16.63 -12.21 24.37
CA PRO A 16 -15.47 -12.49 23.53
C PRO A 16 -15.80 -12.02 22.12
N ALA A 17 -15.00 -11.06 21.62
CA ALA A 17 -15.09 -10.63 20.23
C ALA A 17 -14.76 -11.84 19.35
N GLU A 18 -15.76 -12.37 18.66
CA GLU A 18 -15.54 -13.42 17.67
C GLU A 18 -14.60 -12.87 16.58
N PRO A 19 -13.54 -13.62 16.20
CA PRO A 19 -12.66 -13.20 15.13
C PRO A 19 -13.49 -13.05 13.86
N SER A 20 -13.64 -11.81 13.38
CA SER A 20 -14.27 -11.56 12.09
C SER A 20 -13.50 -12.33 11.02
N PRO A 21 -14.19 -13.03 10.10
CA PRO A 21 -13.52 -13.79 9.05
C PRO A 21 -12.58 -12.86 8.29
N SER A 22 -11.30 -13.25 8.20
CA SER A 22 -10.32 -12.49 7.45
C SER A 22 -10.77 -12.47 5.99
N PRO A 23 -10.87 -11.30 5.34
CA PRO A 23 -11.23 -11.23 3.93
C PRO A 23 -10.23 -12.07 3.10
N PRO A 24 -10.68 -12.65 1.99
CA PRO A 24 -9.82 -13.47 1.14
C PRO A 24 -8.61 -12.64 0.66
N PRO A 25 -7.43 -13.27 0.48
CA PRO A 25 -6.23 -12.56 0.06
C PRO A 25 -6.44 -11.97 -1.34
N VAL A 26 -6.15 -10.68 -1.47
CA VAL A 26 -6.28 -9.94 -2.72
C VAL A 26 -5.04 -10.18 -3.57
N ARG A 27 -5.21 -10.58 -4.83
CA ARG A 27 -4.09 -10.87 -5.73
C ARG A 27 -3.96 -9.78 -6.79
N LEU A 28 -2.74 -9.55 -7.26
CA LEU A 28 -2.46 -8.62 -8.37
C LEU A 28 -3.28 -8.93 -9.64
N ALA A 29 -3.60 -10.21 -9.87
CA ALA A 29 -4.39 -10.67 -11.02
C ALA A 29 -5.89 -10.31 -10.92
N ASP A 30 -6.38 -9.93 -9.75
CA ASP A 30 -7.77 -9.53 -9.54
C ASP A 30 -7.97 -8.02 -9.82
N LEU A 31 -6.86 -7.29 -10.03
CA LEU A 31 -6.85 -5.88 -10.46
C LEU A 31 -7.00 -5.78 -11.98
N SER A 32 -7.58 -4.67 -12.45
CA SER A 32 -7.54 -4.34 -13.88
C SER A 32 -6.10 -4.06 -14.30
N VAL A 33 -5.83 -4.12 -15.60
CA VAL A 33 -4.50 -3.83 -16.15
C VAL A 33 -3.99 -2.45 -15.69
N GLN A 34 -4.85 -1.44 -15.71
CA GLN A 34 -4.51 -0.08 -15.29
C GLN A 34 -4.21 0.02 -13.79
N GLU A 35 -5.04 -0.56 -12.92
CA GLU A 35 -4.83 -0.56 -11.47
C GLU A 35 -3.54 -1.32 -11.09
N SER A 36 -3.32 -2.46 -11.73
CA SER A 36 -2.13 -3.28 -11.54
C SER A 36 -0.86 -2.55 -11.99
N ALA A 37 -0.93 -1.83 -13.12
CA ALA A 37 0.18 -1.00 -13.61
C ALA A 37 0.46 0.20 -12.69
N ALA A 38 -0.56 0.89 -12.19
CA ALA A 38 -0.39 2.01 -11.26
C ALA A 38 0.23 1.55 -9.93
N LEU A 39 -0.22 0.42 -9.38
CA LEU A 39 0.38 -0.19 -8.19
C LEU A 39 1.85 -0.55 -8.43
N ARG A 40 2.16 -1.20 -9.56
CA ARG A 40 3.54 -1.51 -9.97
C ARG A 40 4.42 -0.27 -10.02
N CYS A 41 3.96 0.77 -10.70
CA CYS A 41 4.70 2.01 -10.81
C CYS A 41 4.88 2.73 -9.48
N SER A 42 3.89 2.61 -8.58
CA SER A 42 4.01 3.13 -7.21
C SER A 42 5.15 2.46 -6.45
N VAL A 43 5.32 1.14 -6.60
CA VAL A 43 6.42 0.40 -5.97
C VAL A 43 7.77 0.68 -6.66
N VAL A 44 7.81 0.72 -7.99
CA VAL A 44 9.01 1.10 -8.77
C VAL A 44 9.54 2.46 -8.33
N PHE A 45 8.67 3.45 -8.13
CA PHE A 45 9.08 4.76 -7.62
C PHE A 45 9.64 4.67 -6.21
N ALA A 46 9.07 3.84 -5.32
CA ALA A 46 9.61 3.65 -3.99
C ALA A 46 11.04 3.08 -4.02
N PHE A 47 11.33 2.10 -4.90
CA PHE A 47 12.70 1.58 -5.07
C PHE A 47 13.67 2.65 -5.54
N VAL A 48 13.30 3.42 -6.56
CA VAL A 48 14.18 4.46 -7.10
C VAL A 48 14.38 5.60 -6.09
N SER A 49 13.34 6.00 -5.35
CA SER A 49 13.47 6.98 -4.26
C SER A 49 14.42 6.50 -3.17
N ASP A 50 14.39 5.21 -2.82
CA ASP A 50 15.30 4.62 -1.84
C ASP A 50 16.75 4.65 -2.35
N TRP A 51 16.98 4.27 -3.61
CA TRP A 51 18.30 4.40 -4.26
C TRP A 51 18.82 5.83 -4.27
N GLN A 52 17.96 6.80 -4.62
CA GLN A 52 18.32 8.21 -4.65
C GLN A 52 18.68 8.73 -3.25
N LYS A 53 17.93 8.33 -2.22
CA LYS A 53 18.18 8.70 -0.83
C LYS A 53 19.50 8.13 -0.30
N ASP A 54 19.83 6.91 -0.69
CA ASP A 54 21.06 6.22 -0.29
C ASP A 54 22.28 6.63 -1.13
N GLY A 55 22.09 7.46 -2.17
CA GLY A 55 23.15 7.86 -3.09
C GLY A 55 23.64 6.72 -4.01
N ASP A 56 22.80 5.72 -4.25
CA ASP A 56 23.07 4.59 -5.14
C ASP A 56 23.03 5.03 -6.61
N GLU A 57 24.05 4.63 -7.38
CA GLU A 57 24.17 4.98 -8.81
C GLU A 57 22.98 4.52 -9.66
N ARG A 58 22.24 3.48 -9.23
CA ARG A 58 21.02 3.02 -9.89
C ARG A 58 19.90 4.07 -9.89
N GLY A 59 19.89 4.97 -8.90
CA GLY A 59 18.92 6.06 -8.78
C GLY A 59 19.26 7.30 -9.62
N ALA A 60 20.54 7.50 -9.95
CA ALA A 60 21.05 8.71 -10.59
C ALA A 60 20.50 9.02 -12.00
N PRO A 61 20.17 8.03 -12.86
CA PRO A 61 19.62 8.31 -14.19
C PRO A 61 18.18 8.85 -14.20
N TRP A 62 17.48 8.78 -13.07
CA TRP A 62 16.05 9.08 -12.97
C TRP A 62 15.80 10.48 -12.39
N PRO A 63 14.67 11.13 -12.74
CA PRO A 63 14.28 12.39 -12.11
C PRO A 63 14.14 12.24 -10.58
N GLY A 64 14.30 13.33 -9.85
CA GLY A 64 14.15 13.37 -8.39
C GLY A 64 12.72 13.04 -8.00
N LEU A 65 12.47 11.79 -7.56
CA LEU A 65 11.10 11.31 -7.37
C LEU A 65 10.42 11.90 -6.12
N GLU A 66 11.21 12.41 -5.18
CA GLU A 66 10.67 13.11 -4.02
C GLU A 66 10.11 14.48 -4.42
N GLU A 67 10.82 15.24 -5.26
CA GLU A 67 10.34 16.54 -5.76
C GLU A 67 9.28 16.39 -6.86
N ASP A 68 9.45 15.39 -7.74
CA ASP A 68 8.61 15.21 -8.93
C ASP A 68 7.37 14.33 -8.67
N GLY A 69 6.87 14.28 -7.44
CA GLY A 69 5.55 13.71 -7.13
C GLY A 69 5.46 12.18 -7.14
N GLY A 70 6.57 11.45 -7.03
CA GLY A 70 6.56 9.98 -6.91
C GLY A 70 5.79 9.49 -5.67
N ARG A 71 5.98 10.17 -4.52
CA ARG A 71 5.22 9.88 -3.29
C ARG A 71 3.73 10.17 -3.43
N GLU A 72 3.38 11.27 -4.10
CA GLU A 72 1.99 11.64 -4.34
C GLU A 72 1.28 10.61 -5.24
N PHE A 73 1.97 10.12 -6.28
CA PHE A 73 1.46 9.06 -7.14
C PHE A 73 1.15 7.78 -6.34
N PHE A 74 2.04 7.38 -5.43
CA PHE A 74 1.82 6.24 -4.53
C PHE A 74 0.55 6.44 -3.69
N VAL A 75 0.44 7.56 -2.98
CA VAL A 75 -0.70 7.82 -2.08
C VAL A 75 -2.03 7.84 -2.84
N ARG A 76 -2.08 8.54 -3.99
CA ARG A 76 -3.29 8.61 -4.83
C ARG A 76 -3.68 7.24 -5.38
N THR A 77 -2.71 6.43 -5.80
CA THR A 77 -2.98 5.08 -6.29
C THR A 77 -3.55 4.19 -5.19
N MET A 78 -2.96 4.21 -3.99
CA MET A 78 -3.45 3.41 -2.87
C MET A 78 -4.87 3.82 -2.46
N ALA A 79 -5.15 5.13 -2.38
CA ALA A 79 -6.49 5.64 -2.09
C ALA A 79 -7.52 5.19 -3.15
N GLN A 80 -7.17 5.27 -4.43
CA GLN A 80 -8.05 4.80 -5.51
C GLN A 80 -8.34 3.30 -5.43
N LEU A 81 -7.37 2.48 -5.04
CA LEU A 81 -7.58 1.05 -4.84
C LEU A 81 -8.56 0.79 -3.68
N MET A 82 -8.42 1.51 -2.57
CA MET A 82 -9.36 1.43 -1.45
C MET A 82 -10.77 1.83 -1.89
N ASP A 83 -10.92 2.96 -2.56
CA ASP A 83 -12.23 3.50 -2.96
C ASP A 83 -12.92 2.64 -4.02
N ARG A 84 -12.19 2.20 -5.06
CA ARG A 84 -12.80 1.50 -6.21
C ARG A 84 -13.02 0.02 -5.98
N ARG A 85 -12.17 -0.61 -5.16
CA ARG A 85 -12.22 -2.05 -4.90
C ARG A 85 -12.72 -2.40 -3.50
N GLY A 86 -13.01 -1.41 -2.67
CA GLY A 86 -13.42 -1.61 -1.28
C GLY A 86 -12.32 -2.25 -0.43
N LEU A 87 -11.05 -2.08 -0.82
CA LEU A 87 -9.92 -2.62 -0.07
C LEU A 87 -9.74 -1.85 1.23
N ASP A 88 -9.50 -2.58 2.31
CA ASP A 88 -8.99 -1.97 3.54
C ASP A 88 -7.48 -1.71 3.41
N ARG A 89 -6.93 -1.02 4.41
CA ARG A 89 -5.50 -0.70 4.46
C ARG A 89 -4.61 -1.95 4.40
N ARG A 90 -5.04 -3.07 4.98
CA ARG A 90 -4.27 -4.33 4.98
C ARG A 90 -4.23 -4.91 3.58
N GLY A 91 -5.38 -5.00 2.89
CA GLY A 91 -5.45 -5.52 1.52
C GLY A 91 -4.58 -4.73 0.55
N VAL A 92 -4.50 -3.40 0.69
CA VAL A 92 -3.58 -2.59 -0.12
C VAL A 92 -2.12 -2.86 0.23
N PHE A 93 -1.77 -3.00 1.52
CA PHE A 93 -0.40 -3.33 1.90
C PHE A 93 0.03 -4.73 1.46
N ASP A 94 -0.87 -5.71 1.47
CA ASP A 94 -0.60 -7.05 0.96
C ASP A 94 -0.25 -6.99 -0.53
N LEU A 95 -0.98 -6.20 -1.31
CA LEU A 95 -0.71 -5.97 -2.72
C LEU A 95 0.66 -5.28 -2.95
N VAL A 96 0.99 -4.26 -2.16
CA VAL A 96 2.30 -3.60 -2.20
C VAL A 96 3.41 -4.58 -1.84
N ALA A 97 3.26 -5.37 -0.77
CA ALA A 97 4.25 -6.34 -0.34
C ALA A 97 4.50 -7.42 -1.39
N LEU A 98 3.45 -7.94 -2.02
CA LEU A 98 3.56 -8.89 -3.14
C LEU A 98 4.37 -8.29 -4.30
N GLN A 99 4.06 -7.05 -4.68
CA GLN A 99 4.76 -6.38 -5.78
C GLN A 99 6.22 -6.05 -5.43
N THR A 100 6.50 -5.64 -4.18
CA THR A 100 7.85 -5.43 -3.67
C THR A 100 8.66 -6.71 -3.73
N ALA A 101 8.11 -7.84 -3.27
CA ALA A 101 8.78 -9.14 -3.32
C ALA A 101 9.12 -9.57 -4.76
N GLN A 102 8.22 -9.27 -5.73
CA GLN A 102 8.49 -9.53 -7.14
C GLN A 102 9.67 -8.71 -7.66
N LEU A 103 9.73 -7.40 -7.36
CA LEU A 103 10.84 -6.55 -7.81
C LEU A 103 12.15 -6.84 -7.09
N GLN A 104 12.10 -7.32 -5.84
CA GLN A 104 13.31 -7.81 -5.16
C GLN A 104 13.89 -9.07 -5.81
N ALA A 105 13.03 -9.95 -6.34
CA ALA A 105 13.46 -11.14 -7.06
C ALA A 105 14.02 -10.82 -8.46
N SER A 106 13.59 -9.71 -9.06
CA SER A 106 13.99 -9.25 -10.40
C SER A 106 14.36 -7.75 -10.39
N PRO A 107 15.48 -7.36 -9.77
CA PRO A 107 15.83 -5.94 -9.59
C PRO A 107 16.08 -5.19 -10.91
N ASP A 108 16.46 -5.90 -11.97
CA ASP A 108 16.65 -5.35 -13.31
C ASP A 108 15.34 -4.89 -13.97
N ASP A 109 14.18 -5.33 -13.44
CA ASP A 109 12.87 -4.90 -13.94
C ASP A 109 12.57 -3.45 -13.58
N VAL A 110 13.11 -2.93 -12.47
CA VAL A 110 12.89 -1.55 -12.01
C VAL A 110 13.31 -0.53 -13.09
N PRO A 111 14.56 -0.52 -13.59
CA PRO A 111 14.96 0.41 -14.65
C PRO A 111 14.22 0.17 -15.97
N ALA A 112 13.84 -1.08 -16.28
CA ALA A 112 13.07 -1.40 -17.49
C ALA A 112 11.64 -0.81 -17.46
N MET A 113 11.03 -0.71 -16.27
CA MET A 113 9.67 -0.20 -16.08
C MET A 113 9.61 1.33 -15.96
N MET A 114 10.68 1.97 -15.52
CA MET A 114 10.70 3.41 -15.21
C MET A 114 10.17 4.33 -16.32
N PRO A 115 10.53 4.16 -17.62
CA PRO A 115 10.00 5.04 -18.67
C PRO A 115 8.47 5.03 -18.76
N ALA A 116 7.85 3.84 -18.66
CA ALA A 116 6.39 3.71 -18.68
C ALA A 116 5.76 4.28 -17.40
N CYS A 117 6.42 4.12 -16.26
CA CYS A 117 5.93 4.65 -14.99
C CYS A 117 5.94 6.17 -14.95
N LEU A 118 6.99 6.82 -15.46
CA LEU A 118 7.05 8.28 -15.58
C LEU A 118 5.93 8.82 -16.49
N LEU A 119 5.64 8.15 -17.61
CA LEU A 119 4.51 8.50 -18.47
C LEU A 119 3.17 8.38 -17.73
N MET A 120 2.97 7.31 -16.96
CA MET A 120 1.74 7.12 -16.18
C MET A 120 1.59 8.17 -15.08
N LYS A 121 2.68 8.55 -14.42
CA LYS A 121 2.70 9.65 -13.43
C LYS A 121 2.28 10.97 -14.07
N SER A 122 2.88 11.30 -15.23
CA SER A 122 2.52 12.48 -16.01
C SER A 122 1.05 12.49 -16.43
N ALA A 123 0.52 11.35 -16.89
CA ALA A 123 -0.89 11.20 -17.24
C ALA A 123 -1.83 11.37 -16.03
N ALA A 124 -1.35 11.12 -14.80
CA ALA A 124 -2.08 11.40 -13.57
C ALA A 124 -1.98 12.88 -13.12
N GLY A 125 -1.29 13.72 -13.91
CA GLY A 125 -1.07 15.14 -13.64
C GLY A 125 0.06 15.40 -12.64
N LEU A 126 1.03 14.49 -12.54
CA LEU A 126 2.16 14.55 -11.60
C LEU A 126 3.51 14.53 -12.29
#